data_AF-K2CJN7-F1
#
_entry.id   AF-K2CJN7-F1
#
_cell.length_a   1.000
_cell.length_b   1.000
_cell.length_c   1.000
_cell.angle_alpha   90.00
_cell.angle_beta   90.00
_cell.angle_gamma   90.00
#
_symmetry.space_group_name_H-M   'P 1'
#
loop_
_entity.id
_entity.type
_entity.pdbx_description
1 polymer ?
#
loop_
_entity_poly.entity_id
_entity_poly.type
_entity_poly.pdbx_seq_one_letter_code
_entity_poly.pdbx_strand_id
1 'polypeptide(L)'
;MKGLHVPIELKFDLLKDKIEETPKGFIVDNFPGTQEDLNAFNAYLVNKKLKVDHVFYLNITKEEMLKRMIYRGRRDDDPEIVLKRRENQDKDREAVLRYFRDQGLLREIDGLSSIDEIHRKIISYIND
;
A
#
# COMPACT_ATOMS: atom_id res chain seq x y z
N MET A 1 -22.27 4.67 -11.08
CA MET A 1 -22.47 4.42 -9.63
C MET A 1 -21.32 5.05 -8.88
N LYS A 2 -21.56 5.89 -7.85
CA LYS A 2 -20.49 6.27 -6.92
C LYS A 2 -20.07 4.97 -6.22
N GLY A 3 -18.83 4.53 -6.43
CA GLY A 3 -18.30 3.36 -5.73
C GLY A 3 -18.44 3.58 -4.23
N LEU A 4 -19.28 2.79 -3.57
CA LEU A 4 -19.40 2.81 -2.12
C LEU A 4 -18.07 2.32 -1.56
N HIS A 5 -17.38 3.17 -0.81
CA HIS A 5 -16.23 2.74 -0.01
C HIS A 5 -16.72 1.67 0.96
N VAL A 6 -16.10 0.49 0.92
CA VAL A 6 -16.33 -0.55 1.92
C VAL A 6 -16.00 0.06 3.28
N PRO A 7 -16.92 0.02 4.27
CA PRO A 7 -16.66 0.50 5.62
C PRO A 7 -15.36 -0.09 6.17
N ILE A 8 -14.58 0.75 6.85
CA ILE A 8 -13.27 0.36 7.36
C ILE A 8 -13.32 -0.87 8.26
N GLU A 9 -14.35 -0.96 9.11
CA GLU A 9 -14.58 -2.08 10.01
C GLU A 9 -14.67 -3.41 9.24
N LEU A 10 -15.49 -3.46 8.19
CA LEU A 10 -15.65 -4.65 7.36
C LEU A 10 -14.36 -5.00 6.60
N LYS A 11 -13.67 -4.01 6.03
CA LYS A 11 -12.40 -4.25 5.32
C LYS A 11 -11.34 -4.80 6.28
N PHE A 12 -11.28 -4.24 7.48
CA PHE A 12 -10.25 -4.58 8.44
C PHE A 12 -10.52 -5.94 9.11
N ASP A 13 -11.78 -6.27 9.39
CA ASP A 13 -12.13 -7.58 9.93
C ASP A 13 -11.76 -8.72 8.98
N LEU A 14 -12.03 -8.56 7.67
CA LEU A 14 -11.59 -9.53 6.66
C LEU A 14 -10.06 -9.68 6.61
N LEU A 15 -9.32 -8.60 6.86
CA LEU A 15 -7.85 -8.63 6.87
C LEU A 15 -7.32 -9.37 8.11
N LYS A 16 -7.94 -9.17 9.28
CA LYS A 16 -7.53 -9.83 10.54
C LYS A 16 -7.59 -11.34 10.42
N ASP A 17 -8.70 -11.87 9.91
CA ASP A 17 -8.89 -13.32 9.76
C ASP A 17 -7.76 -13.94 8.93
N LYS A 18 -7.33 -13.27 7.86
CA LYS A 18 -6.21 -13.73 7.01
C LYS A 18 -4.84 -13.57 7.64
N ILE A 19 -4.62 -12.52 8.43
CA ILE A 19 -3.37 -12.39 9.19
C ILE A 19 -3.24 -13.55 10.20
N GLU A 20 -4.33 -13.89 10.88
CA GLU A 20 -4.32 -14.94 11.91
C GLU A 20 -4.09 -16.35 11.34
N GLU A 21 -4.49 -16.59 10.08
CA GLU A 21 -4.18 -17.82 9.35
C GLU A 21 -2.71 -17.93 8.92
N THR A 22 -1.88 -16.89 9.10
CA THR A 22 -0.54 -16.80 8.50
C THR A 22 0.60 -16.72 9.55
N PRO A 23 1.03 -17.85 10.14
CA PRO A 23 1.96 -17.86 11.27
C PRO A 23 3.41 -17.50 10.92
N LYS A 24 3.78 -17.45 9.63
CA LYS A 24 5.14 -17.16 9.16
C LYS A 24 5.38 -15.69 8.80
N GLY A 25 4.40 -14.82 9.08
CA GLY A 25 4.39 -13.44 8.62
C GLY A 25 3.58 -13.27 7.33
N PHE A 26 3.30 -12.02 6.98
CA PHE A 26 2.36 -11.68 5.92
C PHE A 26 2.80 -10.40 5.21
N ILE A 27 2.34 -10.21 3.97
CA ILE A 27 2.49 -8.96 3.23
C ILE A 27 1.10 -8.37 3.09
N VAL A 28 0.94 -7.12 3.52
CA VAL A 28 -0.28 -6.35 3.27
C VAL A 28 -0.05 -5.46 2.07
N ASP A 29 -0.89 -5.59 1.05
CA ASP A 29 -0.86 -4.74 -0.14
C ASP A 29 -1.99 -3.72 -0.11
N ASN A 30 -1.67 -2.45 -0.41
CA ASN A 30 -2.60 -1.32 -0.45
C ASN A 30 -3.39 -1.06 0.86
N PHE A 31 -2.86 -1.48 2.01
CA PHE A 31 -3.37 -1.14 3.35
C PHE A 31 -2.20 -1.01 4.34
N PRO A 32 -2.25 -0.07 5.30
CA PRO A 32 -3.23 1.01 5.45
C PRO A 32 -3.13 2.06 4.34
N GLY A 33 -4.27 2.59 3.88
CA GLY A 33 -4.32 3.60 2.81
C GLY A 33 -4.69 5.01 3.29
N THR A 34 -5.21 5.13 4.51
CA THR A 34 -5.69 6.39 5.13
C THR A 34 -5.22 6.47 6.58
N GLN A 35 -5.40 7.62 7.23
CA GLN A 35 -5.13 7.75 8.66
C GLN A 35 -6.04 6.85 9.52
N GLU A 36 -7.30 6.67 9.11
CA GLU A 36 -8.25 5.81 9.81
C GLU A 36 -7.83 4.33 9.71
N ASP A 37 -7.43 3.89 8.51
CA ASP A 37 -6.87 2.56 8.28
C ASP A 37 -5.65 2.32 9.19
N LEU A 38 -4.74 3.30 9.24
CA LEU A 38 -3.51 3.22 10.03
C LEU A 38 -3.79 3.10 11.53
N ASN A 39 -4.74 3.88 12.06
CA ASN A 39 -5.13 3.82 13.46
C ASN A 39 -5.69 2.44 13.82
N ALA A 40 -6.58 1.89 12.99
CA ALA A 40 -7.14 0.55 13.19
C ALA A 40 -6.06 -0.53 13.11
N PHE A 41 -5.15 -0.43 12.13
CA PHE A 41 -4.05 -1.37 11.96
C PHE A 41 -3.11 -1.37 13.17
N ASN A 42 -2.70 -0.19 13.63
CA ASN A 42 -1.83 -0.05 14.80
C ASN A 42 -2.48 -0.63 16.07
N ALA A 43 -3.77 -0.38 16.29
CA ALA A 43 -4.49 -0.93 17.45
C ALA A 43 -4.46 -2.48 17.44
N TYR A 44 -4.66 -3.09 16.28
CA TYR A 44 -4.56 -4.54 16.11
C TYR A 44 -3.14 -5.07 16.34
N LEU A 45 -2.13 -4.43 15.73
CA LEU A 45 -0.73 -4.82 15.89
C LEU A 45 -0.32 -4.82 17.37
N VAL A 46 -0.68 -3.77 18.11
CA VAL A 46 -0.45 -3.68 19.57
C VAL A 46 -1.16 -4.82 20.32
N ASN A 47 -2.44 -5.06 20.02
CA ASN A 47 -3.22 -6.12 20.68
C ASN A 47 -2.62 -7.52 20.46
N LYS A 48 -2.17 -7.80 19.22
CA LYS A 48 -1.58 -9.08 18.84
C LYS A 48 -0.08 -9.17 19.11
N LYS A 49 0.53 -8.11 19.65
CA LYS A 49 1.99 -7.99 19.85
C LYS A 49 2.78 -8.24 18.57
N LEU A 50 2.23 -7.79 17.45
CA LEU A 50 2.86 -7.81 16.13
C LEU A 50 3.54 -6.46 15.86
N LYS A 51 4.50 -6.47 14.95
CA LYS A 51 5.18 -5.27 14.45
C LYS A 51 5.25 -5.29 12.93
N VAL A 52 5.40 -4.12 12.34
CA VAL A 52 5.76 -3.97 10.92
C VAL A 52 7.27 -3.95 10.83
N ASP A 53 7.85 -4.87 10.05
CA ASP A 53 9.31 -4.92 9.85
C ASP A 53 9.75 -3.96 8.74
N HIS A 54 8.99 -3.91 7.63
CA HIS A 54 9.31 -3.06 6.48
C HIS A 54 8.04 -2.53 5.80
N VAL A 55 8.14 -1.31 5.27
CA VAL A 55 7.15 -0.74 4.35
C VAL A 55 7.85 -0.34 3.06
N PHE A 56 7.44 -0.95 1.95
CA PHE A 56 8.00 -0.65 0.63
C PHE A 56 7.06 0.27 -0.15
N TYR A 57 7.57 1.41 -0.60
CA TYR A 57 6.84 2.33 -1.48
C TYR A 57 7.50 2.37 -2.85
N LEU A 58 6.82 1.83 -3.86
CA LEU A 58 7.24 1.88 -5.26
C LEU A 58 6.82 3.22 -5.87
N ASN A 59 7.79 4.13 -6.02
CA ASN A 59 7.55 5.45 -6.56
C ASN A 59 7.62 5.43 -8.10
N ILE A 60 6.58 5.90 -8.77
CA ILE A 60 6.51 6.04 -10.23
C ILE A 60 5.92 7.40 -10.59
N THR A 61 6.28 7.91 -11.76
CA THR A 61 5.66 9.13 -12.28
C THR A 61 4.19 8.88 -12.64
N LYS A 62 3.38 9.96 -12.64
CA LYS A 62 1.99 9.92 -13.13
C LYS A 62 1.93 9.40 -14.57
N GLU A 63 2.89 9.79 -15.40
CA GLU A 63 3.00 9.34 -16.79
C GLU A 63 3.21 7.83 -16.90
N GLU A 64 4.18 7.27 -16.17
CA GLU A 64 4.44 5.83 -16.19
C GLU A 64 3.25 5.04 -15.62
N MET A 65 2.58 5.57 -14.59
CA MET A 65 1.35 4.98 -14.07
C MET A 65 0.27 4.88 -15.16
N LEU A 66 -0.03 5.98 -15.86
CA LEU A 66 -1.01 6.01 -16.96
C LEU A 66 -0.64 5.02 -18.06
N LYS A 67 0.63 5.01 -18.48
CA LYS A 67 1.14 4.09 -19.49
C LYS A 67 0.93 2.63 -19.09
N ARG A 68 1.27 2.25 -17.85
CA ARG A 68 1.06 0.89 -17.32
C ARG A 68 -0.42 0.54 -17.23
N MET A 69 -1.28 1.49 -16.91
CA MET A 69 -2.73 1.26 -16.85
C MET A 69 -3.35 1.02 -18.22
N ILE A 70 -2.98 1.82 -19.21
CA ILE A 70 -3.41 1.63 -20.61
C ILE A 70 -2.95 0.25 -21.11
N TYR A 71 -1.69 -0.11 -20.87
CA TYR A 71 -1.15 -1.41 -21.26
C TYR A 71 -1.91 -2.60 -20.63
N ARG A 72 -2.41 -2.45 -19.39
CA ARG A 72 -3.18 -3.49 -18.69
C ARG A 72 -4.61 -3.65 -19.23
N GLY A 73 -5.09 -2.76 -20.10
CA GLY A 73 -6.33 -2.95 -20.84
C GLY A 73 -7.60 -3.04 -19.99
N ARG A 74 -7.67 -2.35 -18.84
CA ARG A 74 -8.93 -2.27 -18.08
C ARG A 74 -9.93 -1.42 -18.85
N ARG A 75 -10.90 -2.10 -19.48
CA ARG A 75 -11.94 -1.54 -20.36
C ARG A 75 -12.81 -0.44 -19.73
N ASP A 76 -12.82 -0.32 -18.40
CA ASP A 76 -13.73 0.55 -17.65
C ASP A 76 -13.06 1.78 -17.01
N ASP A 77 -11.75 1.95 -17.17
CA ASP A 77 -11.00 3.03 -16.51
C ASP A 77 -10.88 4.25 -17.44
N ASP A 78 -11.73 5.26 -17.23
CA ASP A 78 -11.54 6.61 -17.78
C ASP A 78 -10.26 7.22 -17.17
N PRO A 79 -9.25 7.60 -18.00
CA PRO A 79 -8.00 8.17 -17.52
C PRO A 79 -8.17 9.35 -16.57
N GLU A 80 -9.18 10.21 -16.77
CA GLU A 80 -9.44 11.35 -15.90
C GLU A 80 -9.95 10.90 -14.52
N ILE A 81 -10.84 9.90 -14.50
CA ILE A 81 -11.37 9.32 -13.25
C ILE A 81 -10.24 8.65 -12.45
N VAL A 82 -9.35 7.94 -13.14
CA VAL A 82 -8.18 7.30 -12.55
C VAL A 82 -7.25 8.33 -11.92
N LEU A 83 -6.92 9.39 -12.66
CA LEU A 83 -6.06 10.46 -12.16
C LEU A 83 -6.68 11.13 -10.93
N LYS A 84 -7.97 11.45 -10.99
CA LYS A 84 -8.68 12.07 -9.87
C LYS A 84 -8.74 11.16 -8.64
N ARG A 85 -8.96 9.85 -8.84
CA ARG A 85 -8.90 8.85 -7.77
C ARG A 85 -7.50 8.80 -7.17
N ARG A 86 -6.46 8.85 -8.00
CA ARG A 86 -5.07 8.81 -7.56
C ARG A 86 -4.71 10.05 -6.74
N GLU A 87 -5.10 11.23 -7.16
CA GLU A 87 -4.82 12.47 -6.42
C GLU A 87 -5.45 12.49 -5.03
N ASN A 88 -6.67 11.95 -4.90
CA ASN A 88 -7.28 11.78 -3.59
C ASN A 88 -6.51 10.74 -2.75
N GLN A 89 -6.15 9.60 -3.34
CA GLN A 89 -5.37 8.57 -2.66
C GLN A 89 -3.98 9.05 -2.22
N ASP A 90 -3.32 9.89 -3.01
CA ASP A 90 -2.00 10.42 -2.67
C ASP A 90 -2.08 11.34 -1.44
N LYS A 91 -3.14 12.15 -1.31
CA LYS A 91 -3.38 12.98 -0.12
C LYS A 91 -3.57 12.12 1.13
N ASP A 92 -4.38 11.08 1.04
CA ASP A 92 -4.67 10.21 2.18
C ASP A 92 -3.45 9.36 2.57
N ARG A 93 -2.69 8.88 1.58
CA ARG A 93 -1.48 8.06 1.79
C ARG A 93 -0.33 8.85 2.38
N GLU A 94 -0.24 10.15 2.15
CA GLU A 94 0.89 10.95 2.64
C GLU A 94 1.01 10.88 4.18
N ALA A 95 -0.11 10.86 4.90
CA ALA A 95 -0.10 10.69 6.35
C ALA A 95 0.49 9.33 6.78
N VAL A 96 0.14 8.27 6.05
CA VAL A 96 0.64 6.90 6.29
C VAL A 96 2.13 6.78 5.98
N LEU A 97 2.56 7.32 4.84
CA LEU A 97 3.96 7.31 4.43
C LEU A 97 4.82 8.08 5.43
N ARG A 98 4.39 9.28 5.85
CA ARG A 98 5.08 10.06 6.88
C ARG A 98 5.23 9.28 8.18
N TYR A 99 4.15 8.66 8.67
CA TYR A 99 4.20 7.85 9.89
C TYR A 99 5.29 6.76 9.84
N PHE A 100 5.34 5.96 8.78
CA PHE A 100 6.36 4.90 8.67
C PHE A 100 7.76 5.44 8.35
N ARG A 101 7.86 6.60 7.70
CA ARG A 101 9.13 7.30 7.48
C ARG A 101 9.74 7.77 8.79
N ASP A 102 8.95 8.37 9.66
CA ASP A 102 9.37 8.87 10.97
C ASP A 102 9.84 7.74 11.90
N GLN A 103 9.34 6.51 11.68
CA GLN A 103 9.77 5.29 12.37
C GLN A 103 11.00 4.61 11.74
N GLY A 104 11.49 5.10 10.60
CA GLY A 104 12.60 4.48 9.87
C GLY A 104 12.24 3.16 9.15
N LEU A 105 10.95 2.84 9.05
CA LEU A 105 10.43 1.60 8.47
C LEU A 105 10.13 1.74 6.96
N LEU A 106 9.96 2.96 6.47
CA LEU A 106 9.70 3.22 5.05
C LEU A 106 10.96 3.06 4.19
N ARG A 107 10.83 2.30 3.10
CA ARG A 107 11.82 2.10 2.05
C ARG A 107 11.22 2.56 0.72
N GLU A 108 11.67 3.72 0.25
CA GLU A 108 11.28 4.25 -1.06
C GLU A 108 12.13 3.63 -2.16
N ILE A 109 11.46 3.06 -3.16
CA ILE A 109 12.08 2.33 -4.26
C ILE A 109 11.65 3.00 -5.56
N ASP A 110 12.61 3.26 -6.45
CA ASP A 110 12.33 3.71 -7.80
C ASP A 110 11.62 2.59 -8.58
N GLY A 111 10.34 2.80 -8.87
CA GLY A 111 9.51 1.87 -9.62
C GLY A 111 9.66 1.99 -11.14
N LEU A 112 10.51 2.90 -11.64
CA LEU A 112 10.86 3.05 -13.06
C LEU A 112 12.01 2.12 -13.50
N SER A 113 12.79 1.65 -12.54
CA SER A 113 13.86 0.66 -12.75
C SER A 113 13.32 -0.69 -13.24
N SER A 114 14.21 -1.58 -13.70
CA SER A 114 13.81 -2.91 -14.14
C SER A 114 13.24 -3.76 -12.98
N ILE A 115 12.42 -4.76 -13.32
CA ILE A 115 11.84 -5.68 -12.32
C ILE A 115 12.95 -6.34 -11.49
N ASP A 116 14.04 -6.75 -12.12
CA ASP A 116 15.15 -7.42 -11.44
C ASP A 116 15.88 -6.49 -10.46
N GLU A 117 16.05 -5.21 -10.81
CA GLU A 117 16.64 -4.22 -9.93
C GLU A 117 15.74 -3.92 -8.73
N ILE A 118 14.44 -3.73 -8.97
CA ILE A 118 13.44 -3.53 -7.92
C ILE A 118 13.42 -4.74 -6.98
N HIS A 119 13.39 -5.95 -7.53
CA HIS A 119 13.38 -7.19 -6.75
C HIS A 119 14.64 -7.31 -5.89
N ARG A 120 15.83 -7.14 -6.47
CA ARG A 120 17.09 -7.18 -5.72
C ARG A 120 17.11 -6.17 -4.58
N LYS A 121 16.62 -4.95 -4.82
CA LYS A 121 16.56 -3.89 -3.81
C LYS A 121 15.59 -4.19 -2.68
N ILE A 122 14.43 -4.79 -2.98
CA ILE A 122 13.49 -5.22 -1.92
C ILE A 122 14.14 -6.33 -1.08
N ILE A 123 14.71 -7.34 -1.73
CA ILE A 123 15.32 -8.49 -1.05
C ILE A 123 16.50 -8.06 -0.18
N SER A 124 17.30 -7.07 -0.60
CA SER A 124 18.41 -6.58 0.24
C SER A 124 17.91 -6.03 1.57
N TYR A 125 16.76 -5.34 1.62
CA TYR A 125 16.22 -4.82 2.88
C TYR A 125 15.62 -5.90 3.79
N ILE A 126 15.13 -7.01 3.23
CA ILE A 126 14.50 -8.09 4.01
C ILE A 126 15.55 -9.00 4.64
N ASN A 127 16.73 -9.11 4.03
CA ASN A 127 17.81 -9.97 4.49
C ASN A 127 18.86 -9.24 5.37
N ASP A 128 18.63 -7.96 5.68
CA ASP A 128 19.44 -7.16 6.63
C ASP A 128 19.03 -7.45 8.08
#